data_AF-A0ABD3PEV8-F1
#
_entry.id   AF-A0ABD3PEV8-F1
#
_cell.length_a   1.000
_cell.length_b   1.000
_cell.length_c   1.000
_cell.angle_alpha   90.00
_cell.angle_beta   90.00
_cell.angle_gamma   90.00
#
_symmetry.space_group_name_H-M   'P 1'
#
loop_
_entity.id
_entity.type
_entity.pdbx_description
1 polymer ?
#
loop_
_entity_poly.entity_id
_entity_poly.type
_entity_poly.pdbx_seq_one_letter_code
_entity_poly.pdbx_strand_id
1 'polypeptide(L)'
;MVSNGNGDNLGSSTATQCCGPPALDASTTAPNTDNNVENDDSNENSSEATPPPLYQSPRLKGYITMLSASIYNFISASDRTFSFEEETVDWCLAQYDLGKLGDDPRQNLTGLRYAKAAAMITSLVTGAVILIHFVSITGLGNKLWSRMFGKHGNFELYISSFLTILWIITTWFNTTIRGPAGNGKEQYNLYFSTWICCFTSFWILESWSTSSGRASFERFVRSWPNRCPMWIVTFILAFTDFCFVLDTSKNWKEGVAGYPYIYKYFSSVKSGEWTLLLFLAAITSICSLAWILVEIFRENKMNRYNMKSDQENHVEGLVIQILTVIWVLTVFIVTVPGGAASLLGNLYFTTWSCSFSVVGTLIWWQRNWREGIFAMIEDQQNEYSSAKRQIRRREEKRLAALRNENTAQVDEFDEDEELWMGTTHQYEREADGTETIEDEEIAPDSPNDTEEDHVIAEEDDNTTEYTIRSTEHRPRLGSVSSSVTTISPSSGALCSSRSLFVSALSVLPSREEDQRNE
;
A
#
# COMPACT_ATOMS: atom_id res chain seq x y z
N MET A 1 4.20 34.11 65.34
CA MET A 1 4.70 35.01 64.28
C MET A 1 3.55 35.15 63.29
N VAL A 2 2.81 36.27 63.32
CA VAL A 2 3.14 37.55 62.63
C VAL A 2 2.99 37.30 61.11
N SER A 3 1.81 37.61 60.54
CA SER A 3 1.48 38.88 59.82
C SER A 3 2.11 38.93 58.42
N ASN A 4 1.50 39.42 57.33
CA ASN A 4 0.27 40.19 57.04
C ASN A 4 -0.31 39.66 55.68
N GLY A 5 -1.46 40.06 55.14
CA GLY A 5 -2.52 40.95 55.60
C GLY A 5 -3.51 41.28 54.46
N ASN A 6 -4.73 41.63 54.85
CA ASN A 6 -5.68 42.61 54.32
C ASN A 6 -5.56 43.16 52.89
N GLY A 7 -6.71 43.37 52.25
CA GLY A 7 -6.82 44.23 51.06
C GLY A 7 -8.20 44.25 50.39
N ASP A 8 -9.27 44.51 51.14
CA ASP A 8 -10.61 44.65 50.56
C ASP A 8 -10.76 45.88 49.64
N ASN A 9 -11.81 45.82 48.81
CA ASN A 9 -12.85 46.84 48.63
C ASN A 9 -13.09 47.50 47.25
N LEU A 10 -14.37 47.44 46.90
CA LEU A 10 -15.24 48.47 46.30
C LEU A 10 -14.90 49.02 44.90
N GLY A 11 -15.78 48.66 43.97
CA GLY A 11 -15.80 49.16 42.60
C GLY A 11 -16.55 50.48 42.38
N SER A 12 -16.87 50.73 41.11
CA SER A 12 -17.86 51.73 40.70
C SER A 12 -18.40 51.44 39.29
N SER A 13 -19.67 51.77 39.13
CA SER A 13 -20.49 51.71 37.92
C SER A 13 -19.94 52.54 36.74
N THR A 14 -20.15 52.07 35.50
CA THR A 14 -20.95 52.83 34.52
C THR A 14 -21.46 51.94 33.38
N ALA A 15 -22.57 52.36 32.76
CA ALA A 15 -23.42 51.51 31.94
C ALA A 15 -23.07 51.50 30.43
N THR A 16 -23.46 50.44 29.74
CA THR A 16 -24.02 50.53 28.38
C THR A 16 -25.16 49.51 28.25
N GLN A 17 -26.11 49.80 27.38
CA GLN A 17 -27.50 49.34 27.46
C GLN A 17 -27.88 48.49 26.22
N CYS A 18 -29.01 47.78 26.36
CA CYS A 18 -29.89 47.30 25.28
C CYS A 18 -29.62 45.96 24.54
N CYS A 19 -30.76 45.35 24.20
CA CYS A 19 -31.00 44.30 23.19
C CYS A 19 -30.48 42.89 23.49
N GLY A 20 -31.38 42.04 23.99
CA GLY A 20 -31.20 40.58 23.99
C GLY A 20 -31.39 39.95 22.61
N PRO A 21 -30.95 38.70 22.41
CA PRO A 21 -31.09 37.99 21.14
C PRO A 21 -32.55 37.56 20.91
N PRO A 22 -33.13 37.75 19.70
CA PRO A 22 -34.39 37.13 19.35
C PRO A 22 -34.19 35.62 19.16
N ALA A 23 -35.17 34.83 19.63
CA ALA A 23 -35.35 33.49 19.10
C ALA A 23 -35.77 33.61 17.62
N LEU A 24 -35.06 32.93 16.73
CA LEU A 24 -35.36 32.89 15.31
C LEU A 24 -35.33 31.43 14.85
N ASP A 25 -36.51 30.83 14.79
CA ASP A 25 -36.75 29.64 13.99
C ASP A 25 -36.42 29.96 12.53
N ALA A 26 -35.41 29.28 11.99
CA ALA A 26 -35.02 29.42 10.59
C ALA A 26 -34.88 28.03 9.96
N SER A 27 -36.02 27.35 9.84
CA SER A 27 -36.20 26.27 8.87
C SER A 27 -35.88 26.81 7.47
N THR A 28 -34.64 26.64 7.02
CA THR A 28 -34.22 27.03 5.68
C THR A 28 -34.22 25.79 4.80
N THR A 29 -35.33 25.62 4.09
CA THR A 29 -35.57 24.56 3.11
C THR A 29 -34.45 24.55 2.08
N ALA A 30 -33.74 23.42 1.94
CA ALA A 30 -32.92 23.18 0.76
C ALA A 30 -33.86 23.03 -0.46
N PRO A 31 -33.45 23.47 -1.66
CA PRO A 31 -34.29 23.34 -2.84
C PRO A 31 -34.50 21.86 -3.19
N ASN A 32 -35.75 21.41 -3.18
CA ASN A 32 -36.14 20.15 -3.81
C ASN A 32 -35.69 20.20 -5.27
N THR A 33 -34.77 19.32 -5.62
CA THR A 33 -34.50 19.02 -7.02
C THR A 33 -35.51 17.94 -7.41
N ASP A 34 -36.62 18.35 -8.03
CA ASP A 34 -37.65 17.45 -8.55
C ASP A 34 -37.10 16.66 -9.76
N ASN A 35 -36.22 15.71 -9.47
CA ASN A 35 -35.96 14.60 -10.37
C ASN A 35 -37.07 13.57 -10.14
N ASN A 36 -38.11 13.66 -10.97
CA ASN A 36 -38.99 12.52 -11.25
C ASN A 36 -38.15 11.38 -11.83
N VAL A 37 -37.56 10.58 -10.96
CA VAL A 37 -37.20 9.20 -11.28
C VAL A 37 -38.49 8.41 -11.09
N GLU A 38 -39.06 7.93 -12.18
CA GLU A 38 -40.20 7.04 -12.13
C GLU A 38 -39.85 5.83 -11.24
N ASN A 39 -40.73 5.51 -10.29
CA ASN A 39 -40.68 4.23 -9.60
C ASN A 39 -41.01 3.14 -10.62
N ASP A 40 -40.00 2.68 -11.34
CA ASP A 40 -40.03 1.37 -11.97
C ASP A 40 -39.95 0.34 -10.84
N ASP A 41 -41.11 0.03 -10.25
CA ASP A 41 -41.36 -1.14 -9.38
C ASP A 41 -41.23 -2.45 -10.21
N SER A 42 -40.17 -2.55 -11.00
CA SER A 42 -39.68 -3.77 -11.60
C SER A 42 -39.25 -4.67 -10.44
N ASN A 43 -40.19 -5.54 -10.10
CA ASN A 43 -40.15 -6.53 -9.05
C ASN A 43 -39.06 -7.56 -9.36
N GLU A 44 -37.79 -7.15 -9.23
CA GLU A 44 -36.64 -8.03 -9.19
C GLU A 44 -36.82 -8.94 -7.98
N ASN A 45 -37.45 -10.08 -8.24
CA ASN A 45 -37.08 -11.33 -7.62
C ASN A 45 -35.59 -11.56 -7.91
N SER A 46 -34.72 -10.84 -7.18
CA SER A 46 -33.30 -11.05 -7.14
C SER A 46 -33.10 -12.46 -6.58
N SER A 47 -33.07 -13.43 -7.50
CA SER A 47 -33.08 -14.86 -7.21
C SER A 47 -32.02 -15.12 -6.16
N GLU A 48 -32.43 -15.43 -4.93
CA GLU A 48 -31.61 -15.32 -3.73
C GLU A 48 -30.35 -16.18 -3.91
N ALA A 49 -29.26 -15.51 -4.33
CA ALA A 49 -28.20 -16.17 -5.07
C ALA A 49 -27.55 -17.21 -4.16
N THR A 50 -27.81 -18.48 -4.47
CA THR A 50 -27.55 -19.57 -3.51
C THR A 50 -26.09 -19.52 -3.12
N PRO A 51 -25.75 -19.33 -1.83
CA PRO A 51 -24.40 -18.96 -1.45
C PRO A 51 -23.40 -20.01 -1.94
N PRO A 52 -22.26 -19.60 -2.53
CA PRO A 52 -21.33 -20.52 -3.16
C PRO A 52 -20.89 -21.60 -2.17
N PRO A 53 -20.80 -22.87 -2.59
CA PRO A 53 -20.57 -23.98 -1.69
C PRO A 53 -19.19 -23.87 -1.02
N LEU A 54 -19.11 -24.28 0.25
CA LEU A 54 -17.93 -24.05 1.10
C LEU A 54 -16.62 -24.59 0.49
N TYR A 55 -16.64 -25.66 -0.30
CA TYR A 55 -15.43 -26.19 -0.94
C TYR A 55 -14.81 -25.24 -1.99
N GLN A 56 -15.55 -24.26 -2.51
CA GLN A 56 -15.06 -23.22 -3.43
C GLN A 56 -14.47 -22.00 -2.69
N SER A 57 -14.56 -21.98 -1.35
CA SER A 57 -14.01 -20.92 -0.49
C SER A 57 -12.51 -20.74 -0.74
N PRO A 58 -12.02 -19.53 -1.08
CA PRO A 58 -10.58 -19.29 -1.27
C PRO A 58 -9.77 -19.56 0.01
N ARG A 59 -10.43 -19.46 1.18
CA ARG A 59 -9.88 -19.72 2.51
C ARG A 59 -9.44 -21.19 2.68
N LEU A 60 -10.07 -22.13 1.97
CA LEU A 60 -9.71 -23.56 2.02
C LEU A 60 -8.26 -23.81 1.58
N LYS A 61 -7.77 -23.07 0.57
CA LYS A 61 -6.36 -23.13 0.13
C LYS A 61 -5.40 -22.72 1.25
N GLY A 62 -5.77 -21.69 2.02
CA GLY A 62 -5.04 -21.25 3.20
C GLY A 62 -4.99 -22.34 4.28
N TYR A 63 -6.14 -22.93 4.63
CA TYR A 63 -6.18 -24.01 5.62
C TYR A 63 -5.37 -25.26 5.20
N ILE A 64 -5.43 -25.67 3.93
CA ILE A 64 -4.63 -26.80 3.40
C ILE A 64 -3.13 -26.49 3.47
N THR A 65 -2.73 -25.27 3.12
CA THR A 65 -1.34 -24.80 3.22
C THR A 65 -0.87 -24.81 4.68
N MET A 66 -1.71 -24.33 5.60
CA MET A 66 -1.42 -24.31 7.04
C MET A 66 -1.28 -25.73 7.60
N LEU A 67 -2.19 -26.65 7.26
CA LEU A 67 -2.10 -28.06 7.69
C LEU A 67 -0.79 -28.69 7.21
N SER A 68 -0.42 -28.45 5.95
CA SER A 68 0.81 -28.98 5.36
C SER A 68 2.06 -28.42 6.04
N ALA A 69 2.07 -27.10 6.29
CA ALA A 69 3.16 -26.41 6.97
C ALA A 69 3.27 -26.84 8.45
N SER A 70 2.15 -27.04 9.15
CA SER A 70 2.15 -27.46 10.56
C SER A 70 2.55 -28.93 10.72
N ILE A 71 2.15 -29.83 9.82
CA ILE A 71 2.68 -31.21 9.79
C ILE A 71 4.19 -31.19 9.57
N TYR A 72 4.68 -30.40 8.61
CA TYR A 72 6.12 -30.29 8.34
C TYR A 72 6.89 -29.66 9.51
N ASN A 73 6.29 -28.69 10.22
CA ASN A 73 6.82 -28.12 11.46
C ASN A 73 6.90 -29.17 12.59
N PHE A 74 5.85 -29.97 12.77
CA PHE A 74 5.80 -31.04 13.77
C PHE A 74 6.87 -32.11 13.52
N ILE A 75 7.06 -32.52 12.26
CA ILE A 75 8.13 -33.44 11.85
C ILE A 75 9.50 -32.81 12.14
N SER A 76 9.71 -31.56 11.73
CA SER A 76 10.97 -30.81 11.96
C SER A 76 11.32 -30.67 13.45
N ALA A 77 10.32 -30.49 14.31
CA ALA A 77 10.49 -30.43 15.77
C ALA A 77 10.68 -31.81 16.41
N SER A 78 10.32 -32.91 15.73
CA SER A 78 10.37 -34.28 16.25
C SER A 78 11.63 -35.04 15.87
N ASP A 79 12.27 -34.69 14.76
CA ASP A 79 13.49 -35.33 14.25
C ASP A 79 14.65 -35.34 15.29
N ARG A 80 14.67 -34.38 16.22
CA ARG A 80 15.66 -34.30 17.31
C ARG A 80 15.27 -34.90 18.66
N THR A 81 14.00 -35.24 18.90
CA THR A 81 13.63 -35.86 20.19
C THR A 81 13.99 -37.34 20.26
N PHE A 82 14.11 -38.03 19.12
CA PHE A 82 14.43 -39.46 19.08
C PHE A 82 15.87 -39.81 19.50
N SER A 83 16.73 -38.82 19.76
CA SER A 83 18.09 -39.04 20.29
C SER A 83 18.22 -38.86 21.80
N PHE A 84 17.13 -38.58 22.52
CA PHE A 84 17.10 -38.46 23.98
C PHE A 84 16.01 -39.39 24.54
N GLU A 85 16.35 -40.16 25.58
CA GLU A 85 15.45 -41.16 26.17
C GLU A 85 14.12 -40.54 26.67
N GLU A 86 13.02 -41.28 26.51
CA GLU A 86 11.66 -40.78 26.78
C GLU A 86 11.36 -40.62 28.28
N GLU A 87 11.66 -39.45 28.84
CA GLU A 87 10.97 -38.97 30.05
C GLU A 87 9.61 -38.36 29.67
N THR A 88 8.53 -39.00 30.13
CA THR A 88 7.14 -38.56 29.98
C THR A 88 6.89 -37.21 30.64
N VAL A 89 6.20 -36.30 29.96
CA VAL A 89 6.10 -34.89 30.35
C VAL A 89 4.73 -34.56 30.94
N ASP A 90 4.72 -33.94 32.11
CA ASP A 90 3.50 -33.33 32.67
C ASP A 90 3.30 -31.91 32.10
N TRP A 91 2.22 -31.72 31.35
CA TRP A 91 1.91 -30.46 30.66
C TRP A 91 1.61 -29.30 31.62
N CYS A 92 1.16 -29.58 32.84
CA CYS A 92 0.86 -28.55 33.84
C CYS A 92 2.13 -27.85 34.37
N LEU A 93 3.29 -28.51 34.31
CA LEU A 93 4.58 -27.97 34.76
C LEU A 93 5.28 -27.11 33.71
N ALA A 94 5.00 -27.32 32.42
CA ALA A 94 5.62 -26.56 31.32
C ALA A 94 5.37 -25.04 31.41
N GLN A 95 4.25 -24.63 32.02
CA GLN A 95 3.90 -23.21 32.23
C GLN A 95 4.63 -22.59 33.44
N TYR A 96 5.09 -23.42 34.40
CA TYR A 96 5.86 -22.99 35.57
C TYR A 96 7.36 -22.86 35.25
N ASP A 97 7.91 -23.79 34.46
CA ASP A 97 9.33 -23.78 34.04
C ASP A 97 9.65 -22.69 33.00
N LEU A 98 8.64 -22.05 32.41
CA LEU A 98 8.80 -20.87 31.55
C LEU A 98 9.57 -19.72 32.24
N GLY A 99 9.55 -19.65 33.57
CA GLY A 99 10.31 -18.69 34.37
C GLY A 99 11.76 -19.08 34.69
N LYS A 100 12.20 -20.31 34.38
CA LYS A 100 13.55 -20.85 34.70
C LYS A 100 14.42 -21.09 33.45
N LEU A 101 14.13 -20.38 32.37
CA LEU A 101 14.71 -20.54 31.03
C LEU A 101 16.19 -20.09 30.86
N GLY A 102 17.02 -20.10 31.93
CA GLY A 102 18.39 -19.54 31.94
C GLY A 102 19.56 -20.54 31.72
N ASP A 103 19.63 -21.63 32.49
CA ASP A 103 20.93 -22.32 32.75
C ASP A 103 21.13 -23.78 32.23
N ASP A 104 20.17 -24.44 31.56
CA ASP A 104 20.24 -25.89 31.28
C ASP A 104 20.10 -26.24 29.78
N PRO A 105 21.00 -27.06 29.16
CA PRO A 105 20.82 -27.58 27.80
C PRO A 105 19.48 -28.31 27.55
N ARG A 106 18.77 -28.74 28.60
CA ARG A 106 17.37 -29.22 28.54
C ARG A 106 16.38 -28.17 28.02
N GLN A 107 16.71 -26.88 27.94
CA GLN A 107 15.80 -25.82 27.47
C GLN A 107 15.39 -25.93 26.00
N ASN A 108 16.28 -26.40 25.14
CA ASN A 108 15.92 -26.72 23.75
C ASN A 108 14.77 -27.74 23.71
N LEU A 109 14.68 -28.64 24.68
CA LEU A 109 13.60 -29.63 24.77
C LEU A 109 12.25 -28.97 25.09
N THR A 110 12.19 -27.97 25.98
CA THR A 110 10.96 -27.22 26.26
C THR A 110 10.51 -26.40 25.05
N GLY A 111 11.44 -25.73 24.36
CA GLY A 111 11.14 -25.03 23.10
C GLY A 111 10.63 -25.97 22.00
N LEU A 112 11.26 -27.13 21.82
CA LEU A 112 10.81 -28.16 20.87
C LEU A 112 9.44 -28.75 21.26
N ARG A 113 9.18 -29.02 22.54
CA ARG A 113 7.87 -29.48 23.05
C ARG A 113 6.77 -28.46 22.77
N TYR A 114 7.05 -27.17 22.96
CA TYR A 114 6.12 -26.09 22.63
C TYR A 114 5.86 -25.99 21.12
N ALA A 115 6.91 -26.03 20.29
CA ALA A 115 6.77 -26.03 18.83
C ALA A 115 5.91 -27.21 18.33
N LYS A 116 6.14 -28.42 18.86
CA LYS A 116 5.30 -29.60 18.59
C LYS A 116 3.84 -29.38 19.00
N ALA A 117 3.59 -28.80 20.18
CA ALA A 117 2.23 -28.53 20.65
C ALA A 117 1.50 -27.55 19.72
N ALA A 118 2.13 -26.41 19.38
CA ALA A 118 1.57 -25.43 18.46
C ALA A 118 1.28 -26.03 17.06
N ALA A 119 2.21 -26.82 16.54
CA ALA A 119 2.08 -27.53 15.27
C ALA A 119 0.97 -28.59 15.29
N MET A 120 0.85 -29.37 16.37
CA MET A 120 -0.20 -30.39 16.54
C MET A 120 -1.58 -29.77 16.69
N ILE A 121 -1.73 -28.75 17.55
CA ILE A 121 -2.98 -27.98 17.72
C ILE A 121 -3.41 -27.38 16.38
N THR A 122 -2.48 -26.77 15.64
CA THR A 122 -2.75 -26.21 14.31
C THR A 122 -3.19 -27.30 13.33
N SER A 123 -2.53 -28.45 13.31
CA SER A 123 -2.89 -29.57 12.43
C SER A 123 -4.29 -30.12 12.72
N LEU A 124 -4.66 -30.25 14.00
CA LEU A 124 -5.99 -30.70 14.42
C LEU A 124 -7.07 -29.67 14.06
N VAL A 125 -6.85 -28.39 14.37
CA VAL A 125 -7.81 -27.31 14.08
C VAL A 125 -8.01 -27.15 12.57
N THR A 126 -6.93 -27.08 11.80
CA THR A 126 -7.00 -26.91 10.34
C THR A 126 -7.59 -28.14 9.64
N GLY A 127 -7.20 -29.35 10.07
CA GLY A 127 -7.80 -30.60 9.58
C GLY A 127 -9.31 -30.65 9.82
N ALA A 128 -9.78 -30.27 11.01
CA ALA A 128 -11.20 -30.18 11.31
C ALA A 128 -11.92 -29.15 10.42
N VAL A 129 -11.35 -27.96 10.22
CA VAL A 129 -11.93 -26.93 9.34
C VAL A 129 -11.97 -27.36 7.87
N ILE A 130 -10.94 -28.08 7.39
CA ILE A 130 -10.91 -28.66 6.04
C ILE A 130 -12.01 -29.70 5.87
N LEU A 131 -12.19 -30.61 6.82
CA LEU A 131 -13.28 -31.59 6.82
C LEU A 131 -14.65 -30.91 6.81
N ILE A 132 -14.82 -29.80 7.54
CA ILE A 132 -16.05 -28.98 7.53
C ILE A 132 -16.28 -28.33 6.16
N HIS A 133 -15.24 -27.87 5.47
CA HIS A 133 -15.37 -27.32 4.12
C HIS A 133 -15.73 -28.39 3.06
N PHE A 134 -15.34 -29.65 3.29
CA PHE A 134 -15.73 -30.80 2.46
C PHE A 134 -17.08 -31.46 2.85
N VAL A 135 -17.92 -30.82 3.68
CA VAL A 135 -19.17 -31.39 4.21
C VAL A 135 -20.20 -31.84 3.16
N SER A 136 -20.07 -31.44 1.89
CA SER A 136 -20.81 -32.05 0.77
C SER A 136 -20.62 -33.58 0.69
N ILE A 137 -19.56 -34.12 1.31
CA ILE A 137 -19.25 -35.55 1.41
C ILE A 137 -19.81 -36.18 2.70
N THR A 138 -19.96 -35.43 3.79
CA THR A 138 -20.29 -35.99 5.12
C THR A 138 -21.77 -35.92 5.51
N GLY A 139 -22.57 -35.09 4.84
CA GLY A 139 -24.03 -35.02 5.04
C GLY A 139 -24.50 -34.40 6.37
N LEU A 140 -23.59 -33.97 7.26
CA LEU A 140 -23.98 -33.23 8.47
C LEU A 140 -24.51 -31.84 8.10
N GLY A 141 -25.64 -31.46 8.71
CA GLY A 141 -26.52 -30.37 8.27
C GLY A 141 -25.83 -29.10 7.76
N ASN A 142 -25.87 -28.92 6.42
CA ASN A 142 -25.30 -27.79 5.69
C ASN A 142 -25.65 -26.41 6.31
N LYS A 143 -26.84 -26.26 6.90
CA LYS A 143 -27.34 -25.02 7.51
C LYS A 143 -26.57 -24.58 8.77
N LEU A 144 -25.96 -25.50 9.52
CA LEU A 144 -25.14 -25.15 10.69
C LEU A 144 -23.75 -24.68 10.22
N TRP A 145 -23.12 -25.44 9.33
CA TRP A 145 -21.77 -25.15 8.84
C TRP A 145 -21.72 -23.91 7.96
N SER A 146 -22.72 -23.67 7.10
CA SER A 146 -22.83 -22.42 6.34
C SER A 146 -23.04 -21.18 7.23
N ARG A 147 -23.63 -21.35 8.42
CA ARG A 147 -23.75 -20.25 9.41
C ARG A 147 -22.45 -19.99 10.17
N MET A 148 -21.67 -21.02 10.46
CA MET A 148 -20.40 -20.91 11.22
C MET A 148 -19.19 -20.52 10.37
N PHE A 149 -19.15 -21.01 9.12
CA PHE A 149 -18.03 -20.86 8.17
C PHE A 149 -18.46 -20.20 6.84
N GLY A 150 -19.66 -19.63 6.78
CA GLY A 150 -20.08 -18.83 5.64
C GLY A 150 -19.45 -17.43 5.62
N LYS A 151 -19.92 -16.60 4.69
CA LYS A 151 -19.41 -15.25 4.40
C LYS A 151 -19.21 -14.38 5.64
N HIS A 152 -20.08 -14.49 6.65
CA HIS A 152 -20.03 -13.70 7.89
C HIS A 152 -19.88 -14.59 9.15
N GLY A 153 -19.21 -15.74 9.00
CA GLY A 153 -18.98 -16.70 10.08
C GLY A 153 -18.02 -16.20 11.16
N ASN A 154 -18.55 -15.64 12.24
CA ASN A 154 -17.75 -15.17 13.39
C ASN A 154 -16.91 -16.29 14.04
N PHE A 155 -17.36 -17.55 13.97
CA PHE A 155 -16.62 -18.69 14.52
C PHE A 155 -15.30 -18.93 13.76
N GLU A 156 -15.33 -18.85 12.44
CA GLU A 156 -14.14 -18.94 11.59
C GLU A 156 -13.19 -17.75 11.80
N LEU A 157 -13.71 -16.55 12.07
CA LEU A 157 -12.90 -15.40 12.49
C LEU A 157 -12.16 -15.69 13.80
N TYR A 158 -12.83 -16.23 14.82
CA TYR A 158 -12.18 -16.55 16.09
C TYR A 158 -11.09 -17.61 15.93
N ILE A 159 -11.32 -18.65 15.13
CA ILE A 159 -10.30 -19.65 14.79
C ILE A 159 -9.10 -18.99 14.09
N SER A 160 -9.35 -18.17 13.07
CA SER A 160 -8.30 -17.53 12.27
C SER A 160 -7.50 -16.51 13.09
N SER A 161 -8.16 -15.76 13.98
CA SER A 161 -7.53 -14.84 14.92
C SER A 161 -6.68 -15.59 15.96
N PHE A 162 -7.20 -16.69 16.51
CA PHE A 162 -6.46 -17.56 17.43
C PHE A 162 -5.20 -18.14 16.77
N LEU A 163 -5.31 -18.69 15.56
CA LEU A 163 -4.17 -19.21 14.81
C LEU A 163 -3.14 -18.11 14.52
N THR A 164 -3.58 -16.89 14.20
CA THR A 164 -2.70 -15.75 13.97
C THR A 164 -1.92 -15.37 15.23
N ILE A 165 -2.60 -15.21 16.36
CA ILE A 165 -1.95 -14.91 17.65
C ILE A 165 -0.99 -16.04 18.06
N LEU A 166 -1.43 -17.30 17.94
CA LEU A 166 -0.61 -18.48 18.24
C LEU A 166 0.67 -18.50 17.42
N TRP A 167 0.59 -18.26 16.11
CA TRP A 167 1.77 -18.32 15.24
C TRP A 167 2.67 -17.09 15.31
N ILE A 168 2.15 -15.90 15.64
CA ILE A 168 3.01 -14.74 16.00
C ILE A 168 3.88 -15.11 17.21
N ILE A 169 3.23 -15.58 18.30
CA ILE A 169 3.92 -15.96 19.53
C ILE A 169 4.87 -17.15 19.30
N THR A 170 4.44 -18.14 18.52
CA THR A 170 5.27 -19.31 18.18
C THR A 170 6.46 -18.95 17.32
N THR A 171 6.28 -18.03 16.36
CA THR A 171 7.40 -17.52 15.56
C THR A 171 8.41 -16.81 16.43
N TRP A 172 7.95 -15.92 17.30
CA TRP A 172 8.83 -15.25 18.27
C TRP A 172 9.65 -16.27 19.08
N PHE A 173 9.01 -17.16 19.83
CA PHE A 173 9.72 -18.13 20.66
C PHE A 173 10.62 -19.09 19.88
N ASN A 174 10.17 -19.63 18.73
CA ASN A 174 10.97 -20.60 17.99
C ASN A 174 12.23 -19.99 17.36
N THR A 175 12.20 -18.71 16.98
CA THR A 175 13.22 -18.10 16.12
C THR A 175 14.10 -17.04 16.82
N THR A 176 13.77 -16.65 18.06
CA THR A 176 14.71 -15.93 18.98
C THR A 176 16.00 -16.70 19.22
N ILE A 177 17.06 -16.05 19.70
CA ILE A 177 18.37 -16.71 19.94
C ILE A 177 18.31 -17.83 20.99
N ARG A 178 17.37 -17.76 21.95
CA ARG A 178 17.08 -18.84 22.92
C ARG A 178 16.13 -19.92 22.35
N GLY A 179 15.54 -19.69 21.18
CA GLY A 179 14.57 -20.58 20.54
C GLY A 179 15.22 -21.79 19.86
N PRO A 180 14.49 -22.91 19.71
CA PRO A 180 15.00 -24.13 19.07
C PRO A 180 15.57 -23.89 17.66
N ALA A 181 14.94 -23.01 16.87
CA ALA A 181 15.41 -22.66 15.53
C ALA A 181 16.33 -21.42 15.49
N GLY A 182 16.59 -20.77 16.63
CA GLY A 182 17.30 -19.50 16.75
C GLY A 182 18.71 -19.52 16.16
N ASN A 183 19.49 -20.54 16.52
CA ASN A 183 20.85 -20.75 16.01
C ASN A 183 20.92 -20.81 14.46
N GLY A 184 19.80 -21.10 13.78
CA GLY A 184 19.64 -21.00 12.32
C GLY A 184 20.42 -22.03 11.50
N LYS A 185 21.54 -22.57 12.01
CA LYS A 185 22.50 -23.39 11.25
C LYS A 185 22.17 -24.88 11.18
N GLU A 186 21.29 -25.38 12.05
CA GLU A 186 20.96 -26.80 12.12
C GLU A 186 19.46 -27.12 12.11
N GLN A 187 18.59 -26.11 12.08
CA GLN A 187 17.12 -26.26 12.14
C GLN A 187 16.39 -25.37 11.12
N TYR A 188 16.97 -25.19 9.93
CA TYR A 188 16.35 -24.46 8.81
C TYR A 188 14.89 -24.89 8.55
N ASN A 189 14.62 -26.19 8.61
CA ASN A 189 13.27 -26.74 8.37
C ASN A 189 12.25 -26.25 9.41
N LEU A 190 12.63 -26.21 10.70
CA LEU A 190 11.78 -25.67 11.77
C LEU A 190 11.61 -24.15 11.63
N TYR A 191 12.70 -23.43 11.31
CA TYR A 191 12.69 -21.99 11.06
C TYR A 191 11.71 -21.62 9.94
N PHE A 192 11.89 -22.17 8.75
CA PHE A 192 11.07 -21.85 7.58
C PHE A 192 9.61 -22.30 7.76
N SER A 193 9.37 -23.50 8.29
CA SER A 193 8.01 -23.97 8.53
C SER A 193 7.24 -23.12 9.53
N THR A 194 7.90 -22.64 10.61
CA THR A 194 7.27 -21.71 11.56
C THR A 194 6.89 -20.38 10.88
N TRP A 195 7.78 -19.79 10.07
CA TRP A 195 7.47 -18.58 9.31
C TRP A 195 6.35 -18.80 8.28
N ILE A 196 6.33 -19.95 7.57
CA ILE A 196 5.26 -20.29 6.62
C ILE A 196 3.91 -20.41 7.34
N CYS A 197 3.84 -21.08 8.49
CA CYS A 197 2.62 -21.11 9.29
C CYS A 197 2.17 -19.69 9.69
N CYS A 198 3.10 -18.85 10.15
CA CYS A 198 2.81 -17.45 10.49
C CYS A 198 2.20 -16.68 9.32
N PHE A 199 2.86 -16.64 8.15
CA PHE A 199 2.31 -15.95 6.98
C PHE A 199 1.00 -16.55 6.49
N THR A 200 0.83 -17.88 6.59
CA THR A 200 -0.43 -18.53 6.21
C THR A 200 -1.58 -18.17 7.16
N SER A 201 -1.32 -17.91 8.45
CA SER A 201 -2.35 -17.45 9.39
C SER A 201 -2.92 -16.08 8.98
N PHE A 202 -2.05 -15.14 8.61
CA PHE A 202 -2.43 -13.84 8.07
C PHE A 202 -3.17 -13.98 6.74
N TRP A 203 -2.73 -14.86 5.84
CA TRP A 203 -3.42 -15.13 4.57
C TRP A 203 -4.85 -15.64 4.80
N ILE A 204 -5.06 -16.55 5.74
CA ILE A 204 -6.40 -17.07 6.10
C ILE A 204 -7.27 -15.93 6.65
N LEU A 205 -6.73 -15.12 7.56
CA LEU A 205 -7.46 -14.00 8.18
C LEU A 205 -7.84 -12.91 7.16
N GLU A 206 -6.95 -12.62 6.22
CA GLU A 206 -7.19 -11.72 5.09
C GLU A 206 -8.26 -12.28 4.14
N SER A 207 -8.13 -13.56 3.76
CA SER A 207 -9.10 -14.26 2.91
C SER A 207 -10.49 -14.32 3.56
N TRP A 208 -10.54 -14.44 4.90
CA TRP A 208 -11.78 -14.31 5.66
C TRP A 208 -12.34 -12.89 5.55
N SER A 209 -11.54 -11.87 5.83
CA SER A 209 -11.95 -10.46 5.79
C SER A 209 -12.51 -10.04 4.43
N THR A 210 -11.80 -10.39 3.35
CA THR A 210 -12.26 -10.15 1.97
C THR A 210 -13.54 -10.91 1.64
N SER A 211 -13.63 -12.19 2.04
CA SER A 211 -14.86 -12.97 1.83
C SER A 211 -16.05 -12.32 2.53
N SER A 212 -15.86 -11.79 3.74
CA SER A 212 -16.87 -11.08 4.53
C SER A 212 -17.30 -9.72 3.97
N GLY A 213 -16.79 -9.30 2.81
CA GLY A 213 -17.07 -7.99 2.25
C GLY A 213 -16.46 -6.83 3.05
N ARG A 214 -15.55 -7.12 3.99
CA ARG A 214 -14.71 -6.09 4.59
C ARG A 214 -13.65 -5.68 3.56
N ALA A 215 -13.07 -4.50 3.74
CA ALA A 215 -11.89 -4.13 2.96
C ALA A 215 -10.80 -5.21 3.13
N SER A 216 -10.18 -5.64 2.02
CA SER A 216 -8.90 -6.33 2.08
C SER A 216 -7.90 -5.48 2.87
N PHE A 217 -6.91 -6.10 3.50
CA PHE A 217 -5.72 -5.41 3.97
C PHE A 217 -5.11 -4.54 2.86
N GLU A 218 -5.13 -5.01 1.60
CA GLU A 218 -4.75 -4.17 0.45
C GLU A 218 -5.64 -2.92 0.29
N ARG A 219 -6.98 -3.06 0.30
CA ARG A 219 -7.89 -1.90 0.19
C ARG A 219 -7.79 -0.97 1.38
N PHE A 220 -7.60 -1.52 2.58
CA PHE A 220 -7.36 -0.76 3.81
C PHE A 220 -6.06 0.02 3.69
N VAL A 221 -4.95 -0.60 3.33
CA VAL A 221 -3.66 0.08 3.13
C VAL A 221 -3.76 1.12 2.01
N ARG A 222 -4.46 0.83 0.91
CA ARG A 222 -4.72 1.79 -0.18
C ARG A 222 -5.68 2.93 0.19
N SER A 223 -6.54 2.76 1.21
CA SER A 223 -7.47 3.80 1.64
C SER A 223 -6.85 4.81 2.61
N TRP A 224 -5.60 4.62 3.02
CA TRP A 224 -4.89 5.59 3.84
C TRP A 224 -4.38 6.74 2.96
N PRO A 225 -4.55 8.00 3.38
CA PRO A 225 -4.11 9.15 2.59
C PRO A 225 -2.58 9.21 2.53
N ASN A 226 -2.05 9.44 1.32
CA ASN A 226 -0.61 9.60 1.03
C ASN A 226 0.26 8.42 1.53
N ARG A 227 1.56 8.67 1.72
CA ARG A 227 2.65 7.67 1.80
C ARG A 227 2.65 6.81 3.07
N CYS A 228 1.65 6.97 3.93
CA CYS A 228 1.56 6.31 5.23
C CYS A 228 1.77 4.77 5.19
N PRO A 229 1.25 4.01 4.19
CA PRO A 229 1.56 2.58 4.03
C PRO A 229 3.03 2.19 4.19
N MET A 230 3.94 2.90 3.53
CA MET A 230 5.37 2.57 3.55
C MET A 230 6.02 2.95 4.88
N TRP A 231 5.54 4.01 5.53
CA TRP A 231 5.94 4.35 6.90
C TRP A 231 5.47 3.30 7.92
N ILE A 232 4.27 2.75 7.79
CA ILE A 232 3.77 1.64 8.64
C ILE A 232 4.64 0.40 8.50
N VAL A 233 4.94 -0.01 7.27
CA VAL A 233 5.82 -1.18 7.02
C VAL A 233 7.22 -0.94 7.60
N THR A 234 7.77 0.26 7.42
CA THR A 234 9.08 0.64 7.97
C THR A 234 9.08 0.68 9.49
N PHE A 235 8.02 1.20 10.12
CA PHE A 235 7.85 1.18 11.57
C PHE A 235 7.80 -0.26 12.12
N ILE A 236 6.96 -1.12 11.54
CA ILE A 236 6.82 -2.51 11.97
C ILE A 236 8.16 -3.25 11.86
N LEU A 237 8.86 -3.11 10.73
CA LEU A 237 10.14 -3.77 10.52
C LEU A 237 11.25 -3.21 11.40
N ALA A 238 11.35 -1.89 11.57
CA ALA A 238 12.33 -1.26 12.46
C ALA A 238 12.09 -1.61 13.94
N PHE A 239 10.83 -1.65 14.38
CA PHE A 239 10.46 -2.08 15.73
C PHE A 239 10.74 -3.57 15.96
N THR A 240 10.46 -4.41 14.97
CA THR A 240 10.76 -5.85 15.01
C THR A 240 12.27 -6.10 15.07
N ASP A 241 13.05 -5.41 14.23
CA ASP A 241 14.51 -5.46 14.23
C ASP A 241 15.07 -4.97 15.58
N PHE A 242 14.59 -3.83 16.11
CA PHE A 242 14.95 -3.34 17.44
C PHE A 242 14.72 -4.40 18.52
N CYS A 243 13.56 -5.06 18.53
CA CYS A 243 13.25 -6.11 19.51
C CYS A 243 14.17 -7.34 19.36
N PHE A 244 14.52 -7.76 18.13
CA PHE A 244 15.47 -8.86 17.92
C PHE A 244 16.91 -8.48 18.26
N VAL A 245 17.37 -7.26 17.96
CA VAL A 245 18.69 -6.77 18.39
C VAL A 245 18.72 -6.71 19.92
N LEU A 246 17.65 -6.26 20.58
CA LEU A 246 17.57 -6.16 22.04
C LEU A 246 17.57 -7.53 22.74
N ASP A 247 16.82 -8.49 22.20
CA ASP A 247 16.86 -9.89 22.66
C ASP A 247 18.26 -10.47 22.47
N THR A 248 18.79 -10.40 21.25
CA THR A 248 20.10 -10.97 20.90
C THR A 248 21.23 -10.35 21.72
N SER A 249 21.33 -9.03 21.78
CA SER A 249 22.42 -8.32 22.48
C SER A 249 22.46 -8.58 23.98
N LYS A 250 21.31 -8.77 24.63
CA LYS A 250 21.21 -9.13 26.04
C LYS A 250 21.47 -10.62 26.28
N ASN A 251 20.90 -11.48 25.43
CA ASN A 251 20.67 -12.89 25.75
C ASN A 251 21.60 -13.86 24.99
N TRP A 252 22.47 -13.37 24.09
CA TRP A 252 23.35 -14.24 23.30
C TRP A 252 24.25 -15.13 24.14
N LYS A 253 24.79 -14.64 25.28
CA LYS A 253 25.72 -15.41 26.13
C LYS A 253 25.10 -16.71 26.63
N GLU A 254 23.84 -16.64 27.06
CA GLU A 254 23.04 -17.77 27.53
C GLU A 254 22.65 -18.66 26.34
N GLY A 255 22.05 -18.07 25.29
CA GLY A 255 21.56 -18.80 24.12
C GLY A 255 22.65 -19.59 23.36
N VAL A 256 23.92 -19.22 23.52
CA VAL A 256 25.06 -19.91 22.87
C VAL A 256 25.99 -20.64 23.84
N ALA A 257 25.65 -20.72 25.14
CA ALA A 257 26.50 -21.32 26.17
C ALA A 257 26.88 -22.78 25.87
N GLY A 258 25.95 -23.56 25.30
CA GLY A 258 26.18 -24.95 24.87
C GLY A 258 26.99 -25.12 23.58
N TYR A 259 27.37 -24.04 22.90
CA TYR A 259 27.91 -24.06 21.53
C TYR A 259 29.23 -23.26 21.42
N PRO A 260 30.40 -23.84 21.80
CA PRO A 260 31.65 -23.09 21.95
C PRO A 260 32.14 -22.42 20.65
N TYR A 261 31.88 -23.03 19.50
CA TYR A 261 32.18 -22.42 18.19
C TYR A 261 31.35 -21.14 17.96
N ILE A 262 30.05 -21.20 18.24
CA ILE A 262 29.12 -20.07 18.05
C ILE A 262 29.36 -18.97 19.10
N TYR A 263 29.67 -19.35 20.34
CA TYR A 263 30.15 -18.44 21.37
C TYR A 263 31.34 -17.59 20.90
N LYS A 264 32.31 -18.20 20.21
CA LYS A 264 33.47 -17.50 19.65
C LYS A 264 33.08 -16.44 18.61
N TYR A 265 32.03 -16.68 17.80
CA TYR A 265 31.53 -15.66 16.87
C TYR A 265 30.86 -14.50 17.61
N PHE A 266 29.87 -14.76 18.47
CA PHE A 266 29.16 -13.69 19.18
C PHE A 266 30.07 -12.88 20.11
N SER A 267 31.05 -13.51 20.76
CA SER A 267 32.06 -12.80 21.57
C SER A 267 33.08 -12.00 20.74
N SER A 268 33.19 -12.23 19.43
CA SER A 268 34.02 -11.43 18.53
C SER A 268 33.31 -10.18 17.98
N VAL A 269 31.98 -10.11 18.09
CA VAL A 269 31.19 -8.93 17.68
C VAL A 269 31.51 -7.77 18.60
N LYS A 270 31.89 -6.61 18.02
CA LYS A 270 32.23 -5.42 18.80
C LYS A 270 30.98 -4.86 19.48
N SER A 271 31.09 -4.44 20.74
CA SER A 271 29.98 -3.82 21.48
C SER A 271 29.33 -2.64 20.71
N GLY A 272 30.15 -1.87 19.98
CA GLY A 272 29.68 -0.77 19.14
C GLY A 272 28.73 -1.17 18.01
N GLU A 273 28.79 -2.39 17.49
CA GLU A 273 27.85 -2.87 16.46
C GLU A 273 26.46 -3.12 17.06
N TRP A 274 26.39 -3.70 18.25
CA TRP A 274 25.12 -3.86 18.99
C TRP A 274 24.51 -2.50 19.35
N THR A 275 25.33 -1.56 19.82
CA THR A 275 24.86 -0.19 20.11
C THR A 275 24.38 0.51 18.84
N LEU A 276 25.09 0.38 17.71
CA LEU A 276 24.70 0.95 16.43
C LEU A 276 23.35 0.42 15.96
N LEU A 277 23.16 -0.91 15.94
CA LEU A 277 21.89 -1.53 15.54
C LEU A 277 20.73 -1.10 16.44
N LEU A 278 20.90 -1.16 17.77
CA LEU A 278 19.87 -0.73 18.73
C LEU A 278 19.46 0.73 18.50
N PHE A 279 20.44 1.61 18.33
CA PHE A 279 20.22 3.04 18.13
C PHE A 279 19.50 3.33 16.82
N LEU A 280 19.91 2.68 15.73
CA LEU A 280 19.33 2.91 14.41
C LEU A 280 17.94 2.30 14.25
N ALA A 281 17.72 1.08 14.75
CA ALA A 281 16.39 0.49 14.77
C ALA A 281 15.42 1.31 15.64
N ALA A 282 15.87 1.79 16.80
CA ALA A 282 15.08 2.68 17.66
C ALA A 282 14.75 4.03 17.00
N ILE A 283 15.74 4.74 16.43
CA ILE A 283 15.49 6.01 15.73
C ILE A 283 14.59 5.81 14.53
N THR A 284 14.80 4.77 13.73
CA THR A 284 13.96 4.47 12.56
C THR A 284 12.53 4.18 12.98
N SER A 285 12.33 3.42 14.05
CA SER A 285 11.01 3.16 14.64
C SER A 285 10.35 4.45 15.14
N ILE A 286 11.06 5.31 15.87
CA ILE A 286 10.53 6.59 16.39
C ILE A 286 10.19 7.55 15.24
N CYS A 287 11.09 7.73 14.27
CA CYS A 287 10.84 8.59 13.11
C CYS A 287 9.67 8.09 12.26
N SER A 288 9.59 6.77 12.02
CA SER A 288 8.47 6.18 11.27
C SER A 288 7.16 6.34 12.02
N LEU A 289 7.15 6.11 13.34
CA LEU A 289 5.96 6.34 14.18
C LEU A 289 5.53 7.81 14.15
N ALA A 290 6.47 8.76 14.25
CA ALA A 290 6.17 10.18 14.15
C ALA A 290 5.50 10.54 12.81
N TRP A 291 6.02 10.02 11.68
CA TRP A 291 5.40 10.23 10.37
C TRP A 291 4.05 9.54 10.23
N ILE A 292 3.86 8.32 10.77
CA ILE A 292 2.54 7.67 10.81
C ILE A 292 1.54 8.53 11.57
N LEU A 293 1.92 9.05 12.74
CA LEU A 293 1.05 9.90 13.56
C LEU A 293 0.73 11.21 12.83
N VAL A 294 1.70 11.86 12.20
CA VAL A 294 1.47 13.05 11.36
C VAL A 294 0.50 12.74 10.23
N GLU A 295 0.68 11.64 9.49
CA GLU A 295 -0.16 11.27 8.35
C GLU A 295 -1.59 10.83 8.77
N ILE A 296 -1.75 10.17 9.93
CA ILE A 296 -3.06 9.79 10.50
C ILE A 296 -3.81 11.03 11.04
N PHE A 297 -3.12 11.91 11.78
CA PHE A 297 -3.72 13.09 12.40
C PHE A 297 -3.74 14.33 11.49
N ARG A 298 -3.21 14.24 10.26
CA ARG A 298 -3.42 15.26 9.22
C ARG A 298 -4.91 15.31 8.89
N GLU A 299 -5.60 16.24 9.55
CA GLU A 299 -7.05 16.30 9.65
C GLU A 299 -7.76 16.11 8.31
N ASN A 300 -8.81 15.30 8.35
CA ASN A 300 -9.77 15.12 7.26
C ASN A 300 -10.71 16.35 7.11
N LYS A 301 -10.15 17.56 7.27
CA LYS A 301 -10.85 18.86 7.21
C LYS A 301 -11.13 19.24 5.76
N MET A 302 -12.13 18.57 5.16
CA MET A 302 -13.08 18.98 4.10
C MET A 302 -12.64 19.87 2.90
N ASN A 303 -11.38 20.27 2.81
CA ASN A 303 -10.79 20.99 1.69
C ASN A 303 -10.34 19.98 0.65
N ARG A 304 -10.74 20.19 -0.61
CA ARG A 304 -10.37 19.34 -1.75
C ARG A 304 -8.86 19.23 -1.99
N TYR A 305 -8.07 20.12 -1.41
CA TYR A 305 -6.62 20.18 -1.54
C TYR A 305 -5.94 19.77 -0.22
N ASN A 306 -6.04 18.48 0.12
CA ASN A 306 -5.35 17.90 1.28
C ASN A 306 -3.86 17.64 0.94
N MET A 307 -3.20 18.64 0.36
CA MET A 307 -1.82 18.60 -0.11
C MET A 307 -0.88 18.82 1.06
N LYS A 308 0.17 18.00 1.12
CA LYS A 308 1.27 18.12 2.09
C LYS A 308 1.99 19.45 1.84
N SER A 309 2.27 20.23 2.89
CA SER A 309 3.02 21.48 2.76
C SER A 309 4.40 21.19 2.15
N ASP A 310 4.90 22.06 1.27
CA ASP A 310 6.23 21.90 0.66
C ASP A 310 7.31 21.69 1.71
N GLN A 311 7.28 22.46 2.80
CA GLN A 311 8.23 22.32 3.91
C GLN A 311 8.16 20.93 4.55
N GLU A 312 6.95 20.41 4.76
CA GLU A 312 6.72 19.09 5.34
C GLU A 312 7.20 17.97 4.39
N ASN A 313 6.97 18.09 3.09
CA ASN A 313 7.45 17.15 2.07
C ASN A 313 8.99 17.17 1.93
N HIS A 314 9.63 18.35 2.05
CA HIS A 314 11.09 18.47 2.06
C HIS A 314 11.71 17.88 3.33
N VAL A 315 11.12 18.12 4.51
CA VAL A 315 11.57 17.53 5.78
C VAL A 315 11.39 16.00 5.77
N GLU A 316 10.26 15.49 5.25
CA GLU A 316 10.06 14.04 5.04
C GLU A 316 11.15 13.46 4.14
N GLY A 317 11.41 14.09 2.99
CA GLY A 317 12.43 13.65 2.04
C GLY A 317 13.83 13.61 2.63
N LEU A 318 14.23 14.66 3.36
CA LEU A 318 15.52 14.74 4.03
C LEU A 318 15.68 13.66 5.11
N VAL A 319 14.63 13.42 5.91
CA VAL A 319 14.64 12.35 6.93
C VAL A 319 14.79 10.97 6.26
N ILE A 320 14.02 10.67 5.21
CA ILE A 320 14.12 9.37 4.53
C ILE A 320 15.48 9.20 3.84
N GLN A 321 16.03 10.24 3.21
CA GLN A 321 17.35 10.18 2.57
C GLN A 321 18.45 9.87 3.59
N ILE A 322 18.46 10.56 4.73
CA ILE A 322 19.42 10.33 5.82
C ILE A 322 19.28 8.88 6.35
N LEU A 323 18.05 8.44 6.64
CA LEU A 323 17.79 7.06 7.06
C LEU A 323 18.28 6.05 6.01
N THR A 324 18.05 6.30 4.73
CA THR A 324 18.46 5.40 3.63
C THR A 324 19.97 5.23 3.57
N VAL A 325 20.73 6.34 3.57
CA VAL A 325 22.20 6.30 3.53
C VAL A 325 22.74 5.56 4.76
N ILE A 326 22.20 5.85 5.95
CA ILE A 326 22.62 5.22 7.20
C ILE A 326 22.31 3.71 7.19
N TRP A 327 21.12 3.30 6.76
CA TRP A 327 20.75 1.87 6.68
C TRP A 327 21.59 1.10 5.67
N VAL A 328 21.85 1.65 4.49
CA VAL A 328 22.71 1.02 3.48
C VAL A 328 24.11 0.77 4.06
N LEU A 329 24.73 1.78 4.68
CA LEU A 329 26.03 1.63 5.33
C LEU A 329 26.00 0.62 6.49
N THR A 330 24.93 0.65 7.30
CA THR A 330 24.78 -0.22 8.47
C THR A 330 24.64 -1.68 8.07
N VAL A 331 23.79 -1.99 7.08
CA VAL A 331 23.65 -3.35 6.54
C VAL A 331 25.00 -3.90 6.08
N PHE A 332 25.78 -3.14 5.32
CA PHE A 332 27.11 -3.58 4.89
C PHE A 332 28.07 -3.83 6.07
N ILE A 333 28.01 -3.05 7.14
CA ILE A 333 28.85 -3.27 8.33
C ILE A 333 28.41 -4.54 9.09
N VAL A 334 27.12 -4.67 9.38
CA VAL A 334 26.60 -5.66 10.35
C VAL A 334 26.30 -7.03 9.75
N THR A 335 26.18 -7.13 8.42
CA THR A 335 25.91 -8.40 7.72
C THR A 335 27.15 -9.02 7.06
N VAL A 336 28.30 -8.34 7.08
CA VAL A 336 29.62 -8.91 6.76
C VAL A 336 29.89 -10.13 7.66
N PRO A 337 30.58 -11.19 7.17
CA PRO A 337 30.89 -12.37 7.97
C PRO A 337 31.57 -12.05 9.31
N GLY A 338 30.87 -12.32 10.41
CA GLY A 338 31.31 -12.02 11.78
C GLY A 338 30.72 -10.76 12.39
N GLY A 339 30.01 -9.93 11.60
CA GLY A 339 29.23 -8.79 12.10
C GLY A 339 27.94 -9.23 12.81
N ALA A 340 27.41 -8.37 13.69
CA ALA A 340 26.30 -8.67 14.60
C ALA A 340 25.08 -9.38 13.96
N ALA A 341 24.63 -8.91 12.78
CA ALA A 341 23.45 -9.45 12.10
C ALA A 341 23.73 -10.71 11.27
N SER A 342 25.00 -10.97 10.89
CA SER A 342 25.38 -12.16 10.11
C SER A 342 25.23 -13.49 10.86
N LEU A 343 25.05 -13.45 12.19
CA LEU A 343 25.13 -14.62 13.06
C LEU A 343 23.78 -15.27 13.39
N LEU A 344 22.67 -14.53 13.29
CA LEU A 344 21.31 -15.00 13.61
C LEU A 344 20.40 -14.80 12.39
N GLY A 345 19.70 -15.87 11.97
CA GLY A 345 18.86 -15.84 10.78
C GLY A 345 17.81 -14.73 10.81
N ASN A 346 17.04 -14.64 11.91
CA ASN A 346 16.07 -13.57 12.10
C ASN A 346 16.69 -12.18 11.93
N LEU A 347 17.77 -11.89 12.68
CA LEU A 347 18.39 -10.57 12.68
C LEU A 347 18.94 -10.20 11.30
N TYR A 348 19.54 -11.16 10.59
CA TYR A 348 19.94 -10.97 9.19
C TYR A 348 18.75 -10.54 8.32
N PHE A 349 17.65 -11.30 8.36
CA PHE A 349 16.49 -11.02 7.51
C PHE A 349 15.75 -9.75 7.94
N THR A 350 15.64 -9.42 9.23
CA THR A 350 14.96 -8.19 9.68
C THR A 350 15.78 -6.94 9.39
N THR A 351 17.10 -6.99 9.56
CA THR A 351 17.99 -5.87 9.21
C THR A 351 17.96 -5.58 7.70
N TRP A 352 18.04 -6.62 6.85
CA TRP A 352 17.85 -6.46 5.40
C TRP A 352 16.45 -5.97 5.03
N SER A 353 15.39 -6.54 5.61
CA SER A 353 14.01 -6.15 5.31
C SER A 353 13.71 -4.71 5.73
N CYS A 354 14.23 -4.27 6.88
CA CYS A 354 14.11 -2.90 7.34
C CYS A 354 14.82 -1.94 6.37
N SER A 355 16.05 -2.26 5.93
CA SER A 355 16.76 -1.48 4.93
C SER A 355 16.01 -1.39 3.60
N PHE A 356 15.50 -2.51 3.07
CA PHE A 356 14.67 -2.49 1.86
C PHE A 356 13.37 -1.71 2.05
N SER A 357 12.77 -1.71 3.24
CA SER A 357 11.58 -0.91 3.55
C SER A 357 11.87 0.59 3.58
N VAL A 358 13.02 0.99 4.13
CA VAL A 358 13.49 2.38 4.11
C VAL A 358 13.75 2.84 2.67
N VAL A 359 14.44 2.03 1.86
CA VAL A 359 14.66 2.29 0.43
C VAL A 359 13.34 2.34 -0.34
N GLY A 360 12.40 1.42 -0.07
CA GLY A 360 11.06 1.43 -0.66
C GLY A 360 10.29 2.69 -0.30
N THR A 361 10.39 3.16 0.94
CA THR A 361 9.81 4.43 1.40
C THR A 361 10.44 5.62 0.66
N LEU A 362 11.76 5.59 0.37
CA LEU A 362 12.41 6.62 -0.45
C LEU A 362 11.90 6.62 -1.91
N ILE A 363 11.78 5.46 -2.54
CA ILE A 363 11.27 5.33 -3.91
C ILE A 363 9.82 5.82 -3.99
N TRP A 364 8.99 5.44 -3.02
CA TRP A 364 7.61 5.93 -2.90
C TRP A 364 7.57 7.45 -2.65
N TRP A 365 8.50 7.98 -1.85
CA TRP A 365 8.65 9.42 -1.66
C TRP A 365 8.96 10.15 -2.97
N GLN A 366 9.97 9.69 -3.70
CA GLN A 366 10.36 10.25 -5.00
C GLN A 366 9.22 10.17 -6.02
N ARG A 367 8.45 9.07 -6.03
CA ARG A 367 7.31 8.88 -6.93
C ARG A 367 6.24 9.95 -6.70
N ASN A 368 5.67 10.06 -5.50
CA ASN A 368 4.61 11.05 -5.25
C ASN A 368 5.11 12.49 -5.37
N TRP A 369 6.42 12.76 -5.16
CA TRP A 369 6.98 14.08 -5.39
C TRP A 369 6.97 14.46 -6.88
N ARG A 370 7.28 13.50 -7.77
CA ARG A 370 7.12 13.69 -9.23
C ARG A 370 5.65 13.86 -9.62
N GLU A 371 4.75 13.04 -9.07
CA GLU A 371 3.30 13.18 -9.31
C GLU A 371 2.78 14.57 -8.90
N GLY A 372 3.24 15.11 -7.76
CA GLY A 372 2.93 16.47 -7.32
C GLY A 372 3.48 17.57 -8.24
N ILE A 373 4.70 17.40 -8.78
CA ILE A 373 5.25 18.33 -9.77
C ILE A 373 4.42 18.30 -11.07
N PHE A 374 4.04 17.12 -11.55
CA PHE A 374 3.21 17.01 -12.76
C PHE A 374 1.84 17.67 -12.58
N ALA A 375 1.18 17.45 -11.44
CA ALA A 375 -0.09 18.12 -11.11
C ALA A 375 0.07 19.65 -11.06
N MET A 376 1.15 20.16 -10.46
CA MET A 376 1.42 21.61 -10.43
C MET A 376 1.67 22.20 -11.83
N ILE A 377 2.36 21.47 -12.71
CA ILE A 377 2.57 21.89 -14.10
C ILE A 377 1.25 21.87 -14.87
N GLU A 378 0.42 20.85 -14.68
CA GLU A 378 -0.91 20.74 -15.30
C GLU A 378 -1.84 21.87 -14.84
N ASP A 379 -1.85 22.21 -13.55
CA ASP A 379 -2.60 23.36 -13.01
C ASP A 379 -2.11 24.69 -13.59
N GLN A 380 -0.80 24.91 -13.72
CA GLN A 380 -0.24 26.09 -14.37
C GLN A 380 -0.58 26.18 -15.86
N GLN A 381 -0.57 25.05 -16.58
CA GLN A 381 -1.01 24.98 -17.98
C GLN A 381 -2.51 25.26 -18.11
N ASN A 382 -3.32 24.74 -17.20
CA ASN A 382 -4.76 24.99 -17.13
C ASN A 382 -5.04 26.47 -16.86
N GLU A 383 -4.37 27.10 -15.89
CA GLU A 383 -4.48 28.52 -15.59
C GLU A 383 -4.07 29.38 -16.81
N TYR A 384 -2.91 29.12 -17.40
CA TYR A 384 -2.43 29.82 -18.60
C TYR A 384 -3.39 29.66 -19.79
N SER A 385 -3.93 28.46 -20.01
CA SER A 385 -4.93 28.22 -21.07
C SER A 385 -6.22 28.99 -20.81
N SER A 386 -6.63 29.10 -19.54
CA SER A 386 -7.82 29.87 -19.14
C SER A 386 -7.60 31.37 -19.33
N ALA A 387 -6.42 31.89 -19.01
CA ALA A 387 -6.03 33.27 -19.26
C ALA A 387 -5.98 33.58 -20.77
N LYS A 388 -5.37 32.70 -21.58
CA LYS A 388 -5.33 32.82 -23.05
C LYS A 388 -6.75 32.78 -23.67
N ARG A 389 -7.67 32.00 -23.11
CA ARG A 389 -9.10 32.01 -23.49
C ARG A 389 -9.81 33.30 -23.07
N GLN A 390 -9.49 33.86 -21.90
CA GLN A 390 -10.05 35.14 -21.45
C GLN A 390 -9.55 36.33 -22.28
N ILE A 391 -8.28 36.33 -22.69
CA ILE A 391 -7.70 37.38 -23.56
C ILE A 391 -8.38 37.35 -24.93
N ARG A 392 -8.44 36.20 -25.60
CA ARG A 392 -9.14 36.07 -26.90
C ARG A 392 -10.59 36.56 -26.83
N ARG A 393 -11.35 36.17 -25.80
CA ARG A 393 -12.73 36.66 -25.56
C ARG A 393 -12.83 38.17 -25.31
N ARG A 394 -11.77 38.86 -24.89
CA ARG A 394 -11.73 40.33 -24.77
C ARG A 394 -11.39 40.98 -26.11
N GLU A 395 -10.49 40.39 -26.88
CA GLU A 395 -10.09 40.86 -28.21
C GLU A 395 -11.24 40.69 -29.22
N GLU A 396 -11.88 39.53 -29.26
CA GLU A 396 -13.10 39.26 -30.04
C GLU A 396 -14.19 40.31 -29.76
N LYS A 397 -14.45 40.62 -28.47
CA LYS A 397 -15.41 41.65 -28.07
C LYS A 397 -15.00 43.06 -28.50
N ARG A 398 -13.70 43.38 -28.47
CA ARG A 398 -13.18 44.68 -28.91
C ARG A 398 -13.29 44.84 -30.42
N LEU A 399 -12.98 43.79 -31.19
CA LEU A 399 -13.12 43.77 -32.65
C LEU A 399 -14.60 43.84 -33.07
N ALA A 400 -15.49 43.13 -32.38
CA ALA A 400 -16.94 43.24 -32.62
C ALA A 400 -17.48 44.65 -32.34
N ALA A 401 -17.02 45.32 -31.27
CA ALA A 401 -17.39 46.70 -30.99
C ALA A 401 -16.92 47.67 -32.09
N LEU A 402 -15.65 47.57 -32.52
CA LEU A 402 -15.11 48.38 -33.63
C LEU A 402 -15.83 48.11 -34.95
N ARG A 403 -16.22 46.86 -35.23
CA ARG A 403 -17.01 46.52 -36.43
C ARG A 403 -18.38 47.20 -36.40
N ASN A 404 -19.08 47.15 -35.26
CA ASN A 404 -20.38 47.80 -35.12
C ASN A 404 -20.27 49.34 -35.19
N GLU A 405 -19.21 49.94 -34.65
CA GLU A 405 -18.94 51.39 -34.76
C GLU A 405 -18.67 51.80 -36.21
N ASN A 406 -17.86 51.04 -36.95
CA ASN A 406 -17.64 51.27 -38.38
C ASN A 406 -18.93 51.10 -39.21
N THR A 407 -19.77 50.10 -38.91
CA THR A 407 -21.06 49.94 -39.61
C THR A 407 -21.98 51.13 -39.34
N ALA A 408 -22.10 51.57 -38.09
CA ALA A 408 -22.90 52.76 -37.75
C ALA A 408 -22.40 54.05 -38.44
N GLN A 409 -21.09 54.22 -38.62
CA GLN A 409 -20.54 55.35 -39.38
C GLN A 409 -20.82 55.28 -40.89
N VAL A 410 -20.95 54.08 -41.47
CA VAL A 410 -21.35 53.92 -42.87
C VAL A 410 -22.83 54.24 -43.03
N ASP A 411 -23.68 53.71 -42.14
CA ASP A 411 -25.12 53.99 -42.14
C ASP A 411 -25.42 55.51 -41.98
N GLU A 412 -24.65 56.21 -41.13
CA GLU A 412 -24.77 57.69 -40.95
C GLU A 412 -24.28 58.48 -42.17
N PHE A 413 -23.42 57.90 -43.03
CA PHE A 413 -22.94 58.55 -44.25
C PHE A 413 -23.90 58.34 -45.45
N ASP A 414 -24.55 57.17 -45.53
CA ASP A 414 -25.55 56.87 -46.56
C ASP A 414 -26.83 57.72 -46.36
N GLU A 415 -27.24 58.05 -45.13
CA GLU A 415 -28.37 58.97 -44.88
C GLU A 415 -28.11 60.40 -45.39
N ASP A 416 -26.86 60.88 -45.40
CA ASP A 416 -26.47 62.19 -45.96
C ASP A 416 -26.31 62.15 -47.50
N GLU A 417 -25.97 61.00 -48.09
CA GLU A 417 -25.85 60.83 -49.55
C GLU A 417 -27.20 60.62 -50.25
N GLU A 418 -28.19 59.98 -49.58
CA GLU A 418 -29.56 59.87 -50.10
C GLU A 418 -30.24 61.25 -50.26
N LEU A 419 -29.83 62.26 -49.48
CA LEU A 419 -30.26 63.65 -49.63
C LEU A 419 -29.73 64.34 -50.90
N TRP A 420 -28.62 63.86 -51.48
CA TRP A 420 -28.00 64.41 -52.70
C TRP A 420 -28.30 63.63 -53.97
N MET A 421 -28.62 62.34 -53.89
CA MET A 421 -28.88 61.48 -55.05
C MET A 421 -30.35 61.48 -55.55
N GLY A 422 -31.25 62.17 -54.86
CA GLY A 422 -32.67 62.28 -55.20
C GLY A 422 -33.03 63.03 -56.50
N THR A 423 -32.13 63.20 -57.49
CA THR A 423 -32.43 63.96 -58.72
C THR A 423 -31.78 63.47 -60.03
N THR A 424 -31.40 62.19 -60.18
CA THR A 424 -31.24 61.62 -61.55
C THR A 424 -31.30 60.09 -61.61
N HIS A 425 -32.45 59.53 -62.03
CA HIS A 425 -32.59 58.79 -63.31
C HIS A 425 -33.98 58.13 -63.47
N GLN A 426 -34.78 58.67 -64.40
CA GLN A 426 -35.84 57.93 -65.09
C GLN A 426 -35.34 57.53 -66.49
N TYR A 427 -36.02 56.56 -67.13
CA TYR A 427 -35.65 55.87 -68.39
C TYR A 427 -34.41 54.96 -68.22
N GLU A 428 -34.35 53.72 -68.70
CA GLU A 428 -35.17 52.88 -69.61
C GLU A 428 -34.96 51.39 -69.19
N ARG A 429 -35.54 50.29 -69.73
CA ARG A 429 -36.37 49.96 -70.92
C ARG A 429 -37.13 48.63 -70.68
N GLU A 430 -38.11 48.29 -71.52
CA GLU A 430 -38.77 46.97 -71.61
C GLU A 430 -38.02 45.97 -72.53
N ALA A 431 -38.12 44.67 -72.23
CA ALA A 431 -38.17 43.47 -73.12
C ALA A 431 -37.65 42.24 -72.32
N ASP A 432 -38.49 41.30 -71.90
CA ASP A 432 -39.04 40.16 -72.68
C ASP A 432 -38.04 39.00 -72.84
N GLY A 433 -38.48 37.77 -72.58
CA GLY A 433 -37.63 36.57 -72.53
C GLY A 433 -38.09 35.52 -71.51
N THR A 434 -38.96 34.60 -71.95
CA THR A 434 -39.45 33.46 -71.16
C THR A 434 -38.46 32.29 -71.23
N GLU A 435 -38.21 31.57 -70.13
CA GLU A 435 -38.20 30.09 -70.13
C GLU A 435 -38.19 29.49 -68.71
N THR A 436 -38.89 28.35 -68.58
CA THR A 436 -39.06 27.56 -67.35
C THR A 436 -38.22 26.29 -67.43
N ILE A 437 -37.43 25.97 -66.39
CA ILE A 437 -36.89 24.62 -66.15
C ILE A 437 -37.08 24.27 -64.66
N GLU A 438 -37.23 22.98 -64.40
CA GLU A 438 -37.89 22.36 -63.25
C GLU A 438 -37.00 22.15 -62.01
N ASP A 439 -37.68 21.71 -60.95
CA ASP A 439 -37.20 21.36 -59.61
C ASP A 439 -35.94 20.46 -59.55
N GLU A 440 -35.06 20.70 -58.57
CA GLU A 440 -34.43 19.59 -57.83
C GLU A 440 -34.21 19.95 -56.35
N GLU A 441 -34.65 19.04 -55.47
CA GLU A 441 -34.70 19.18 -54.02
C GLU A 441 -33.41 18.63 -53.38
N ILE A 442 -32.58 19.48 -52.78
CA ILE A 442 -31.38 19.06 -52.03
C ILE A 442 -31.38 19.67 -50.62
N ALA A 443 -31.11 18.81 -49.63
CA ALA A 443 -31.19 19.10 -48.20
C ALA A 443 -30.11 20.08 -47.70
N PRO A 444 -30.33 20.76 -46.56
CA PRO A 444 -29.34 21.66 -45.97
C PRO A 444 -28.26 20.87 -45.22
N ASP A 445 -27.08 20.74 -45.81
CA ASP A 445 -25.88 20.25 -45.12
C ASP A 445 -25.24 21.35 -44.24
N SER A 446 -24.60 20.89 -43.16
CA SER A 446 -24.01 21.71 -42.09
C SER A 446 -22.91 22.66 -42.59
N PRO A 447 -22.76 23.87 -42.01
CA PRO A 447 -21.53 24.64 -42.18
C PRO A 447 -20.36 23.86 -41.58
N ASN A 448 -19.31 23.69 -42.39
CA ASN A 448 -18.10 22.98 -42.01
C ASN A 448 -17.03 23.99 -41.62
N ASP A 449 -16.92 24.31 -40.32
CA ASP A 449 -15.86 25.18 -39.79
C ASP A 449 -14.51 24.48 -39.89
N THR A 450 -13.73 24.78 -40.94
CA THR A 450 -12.31 24.38 -41.04
C THR A 450 -11.50 25.31 -41.95
N GLU A 451 -11.49 26.62 -41.66
CA GLU A 451 -10.39 27.48 -42.12
C GLU A 451 -9.28 27.51 -41.06
N GLU A 452 -8.15 26.89 -41.41
CA GLU A 452 -6.92 26.90 -40.62
C GLU A 452 -6.21 28.25 -40.77
N ASP A 453 -6.55 29.22 -39.91
CA ASP A 453 -5.83 30.49 -39.88
C ASP A 453 -4.46 30.31 -39.19
N HIS A 454 -3.47 29.96 -40.01
CA HIS A 454 -2.11 29.60 -39.59
C HIS A 454 -1.32 30.88 -39.24
N VAL A 455 -1.63 31.49 -38.08
CA VAL A 455 -0.91 32.66 -37.58
C VAL A 455 0.55 32.28 -37.29
N ILE A 456 1.43 32.67 -38.22
CA ILE A 456 2.88 32.64 -38.03
C ILE A 456 3.21 33.66 -36.94
N ALA A 457 3.56 33.17 -35.76
CA ALA A 457 4.30 33.96 -34.80
C ALA A 457 5.77 33.95 -35.23
N GLU A 458 6.33 35.11 -35.55
CA GLU A 458 7.78 35.29 -35.60
C GLU A 458 8.31 35.17 -34.16
N GLU A 459 8.93 34.03 -33.83
CA GLU A 459 9.77 33.94 -32.63
C GLU A 459 11.14 34.56 -32.94
N ASP A 460 11.53 35.57 -32.16
CA ASP A 460 12.89 36.09 -32.14
C ASP A 460 13.86 34.98 -31.68
N ASP A 461 14.51 34.33 -32.64
CA ASP A 461 15.49 33.28 -32.40
C ASP A 461 16.77 33.83 -31.77
N ASN A 462 16.90 33.66 -30.45
CA ASN A 462 18.18 33.86 -29.77
C ASN A 462 18.34 32.92 -28.56
N THR A 463 18.39 31.61 -28.83
CA THR A 463 18.84 30.64 -27.81
C THR A 463 19.92 29.69 -28.35
N THR A 464 21.13 29.85 -27.82
CA THR A 464 22.33 29.07 -28.14
C THR A 464 22.11 27.55 -28.09
N GLU A 465 22.39 26.89 -29.21
CA GLU A 465 22.36 25.44 -29.37
C GLU A 465 23.48 24.74 -28.56
N TYR A 466 23.11 23.87 -27.62
CA TYR A 466 24.06 22.98 -26.92
C TYR A 466 23.90 21.53 -27.41
N THR A 467 24.59 21.19 -28.50
CA THR A 467 24.53 19.85 -29.11
C THR A 467 25.24 18.79 -28.24
N ILE A 468 24.49 18.04 -27.42
CA ILE A 468 25.03 16.83 -26.76
C ILE A 468 24.94 15.65 -27.72
N ARG A 469 26.09 15.32 -28.32
CA ARG A 469 26.26 14.24 -29.29
C ARG A 469 26.35 12.88 -28.59
N SER A 470 25.26 12.12 -28.52
CA SER A 470 25.27 10.74 -28.02
C SER A 470 25.80 9.78 -29.07
N THR A 471 27.08 9.40 -28.99
CA THR A 471 27.65 8.34 -29.82
C THR A 471 27.44 6.98 -29.17
N GLU A 472 26.51 6.20 -29.73
CA GLU A 472 26.28 4.82 -29.34
C GLU A 472 27.48 3.94 -29.76
N HIS A 473 28.13 3.30 -28.78
CA HIS A 473 29.16 2.29 -29.02
C HIS A 473 28.89 1.07 -28.17
N ARG A 474 28.49 -0.03 -28.83
CA ARG A 474 28.05 -1.29 -28.24
C ARG A 474 29.17 -2.33 -28.36
N PRO A 475 29.92 -2.67 -27.30
CA PRO A 475 30.95 -3.69 -27.38
C PRO A 475 30.33 -5.09 -27.47
N ARG A 476 30.73 -5.86 -28.48
CA ARG A 476 30.51 -7.31 -28.50
C ARG A 476 31.41 -7.96 -27.45
N LEU A 477 30.83 -8.57 -26.43
CA LEU A 477 31.56 -9.46 -25.52
C LEU A 477 31.67 -10.85 -26.15
N GLY A 478 32.91 -11.34 -26.26
CA GLY A 478 33.21 -12.62 -26.90
C GLY A 478 32.92 -13.82 -26.00
N SER A 479 32.64 -14.95 -26.64
CA SER A 479 32.61 -16.26 -26.00
C SER A 479 34.00 -16.66 -25.50
N VAL A 480 34.10 -17.11 -24.24
CA VAL A 480 35.30 -17.75 -23.70
C VAL A 480 34.97 -19.18 -23.29
N SER A 481 35.90 -20.08 -23.61
CA SER A 481 35.77 -21.53 -23.54
C SER A 481 35.52 -22.08 -22.13
N SER A 482 34.78 -23.18 -22.11
CA SER A 482 34.72 -24.13 -21.01
C SER A 482 36.10 -24.68 -20.60
N SER A 483 36.26 -24.94 -19.30
CA SER A 483 37.24 -25.88 -18.76
C SER A 483 36.53 -26.81 -17.78
N VAL A 484 36.27 -28.05 -18.21
CA VAL A 484 35.59 -29.08 -17.43
C VAL A 484 36.56 -29.68 -16.41
N THR A 485 36.19 -29.69 -15.13
CA THR A 485 36.86 -30.52 -14.11
C THR A 485 35.88 -31.58 -13.63
N THR A 486 36.09 -32.82 -14.06
CA THR A 486 35.32 -33.99 -13.64
C THR A 486 35.64 -34.36 -12.19
N ILE A 487 34.60 -34.38 -11.34
CA ILE A 487 34.63 -35.05 -10.04
C ILE A 487 33.47 -36.06 -10.04
N SER A 488 33.81 -37.33 -9.76
CA SER A 488 32.87 -38.45 -9.81
C SER A 488 31.78 -38.37 -8.74
N PRO A 489 30.55 -38.85 -9.01
CA PRO A 489 29.46 -38.80 -8.05
C PRO A 489 29.54 -39.93 -7.01
N SER A 490 29.53 -39.59 -5.73
CA SER A 490 29.16 -40.52 -4.66
C SER A 490 27.63 -40.56 -4.53
N SER A 491 27.06 -41.76 -4.62
CA SER A 491 25.62 -42.03 -4.54
C SER A 491 24.99 -41.56 -3.22
N GLY A 492 23.96 -40.71 -3.31
CA GLY A 492 23.11 -40.33 -2.17
C GLY A 492 21.79 -39.75 -2.69
N ALA A 493 20.70 -40.51 -2.57
CA ALA A 493 19.40 -40.11 -3.09
C ALA A 493 18.74 -39.05 -2.18
N LEU A 494 18.84 -37.77 -2.57
CA LEU A 494 18.05 -36.68 -2.01
C LEU A 494 17.05 -36.20 -3.07
N CYS A 495 15.78 -36.54 -2.88
CA CYS A 495 14.70 -36.12 -3.77
C CYS A 495 14.55 -34.59 -3.79
N SER A 496 14.33 -34.05 -4.99
CA SER A 496 14.25 -32.60 -5.25
C SER A 496 12.97 -31.97 -4.67
N SER A 497 13.03 -31.53 -3.42
CA SER A 497 11.98 -30.69 -2.80
C SER A 497 11.93 -29.27 -3.38
N ARG A 498 12.94 -28.84 -4.17
CA ARG A 498 12.94 -27.55 -4.89
C ARG A 498 11.88 -27.48 -5.99
N SER A 499 11.44 -28.62 -6.56
CA SER A 499 10.50 -28.63 -7.68
C SER A 499 9.06 -28.24 -7.31
N LEU A 500 8.62 -28.50 -6.08
CA LEU A 500 7.23 -28.28 -5.67
C LEU A 500 6.96 -26.81 -5.27
N PHE A 501 7.97 -26.09 -4.80
CA PHE A 501 7.83 -24.73 -4.31
C PHE A 501 7.60 -23.70 -5.43
N VAL A 502 8.24 -23.89 -6.59
CA VAL A 502 8.10 -22.98 -7.75
C VAL A 502 6.69 -23.08 -8.35
N SER A 503 6.16 -24.30 -8.52
CA SER A 503 4.81 -24.52 -9.08
C SER A 503 3.67 -23.99 -8.20
N ALA A 504 3.89 -23.83 -6.89
CA ALA A 504 2.91 -23.23 -5.99
C ALA A 504 2.84 -21.69 -6.09
N LEU A 505 3.93 -21.05 -6.56
CA LEU A 505 4.04 -19.59 -6.70
C LEU A 505 3.81 -19.10 -8.15
N SER A 506 3.86 -19.98 -9.15
CA SER A 506 3.74 -19.62 -10.57
C SER A 506 2.30 -19.49 -11.08
N VAL A 507 1.28 -19.68 -10.24
CA VAL A 507 -0.15 -19.56 -10.62
C VAL A 507 -0.68 -18.18 -10.23
N LEU A 508 -0.26 -17.17 -10.99
CA LEU A 508 -1.01 -15.92 -11.08
C LEU A 508 -2.35 -16.21 -11.79
N PRO A 509 -3.45 -15.54 -11.41
CA PRO A 509 -4.70 -15.66 -12.17
C PRO A 509 -4.47 -15.10 -13.58
N SER A 510 -4.78 -15.90 -14.59
CA SER A 510 -4.90 -15.43 -15.95
C SER A 510 -5.98 -14.34 -15.98
N ARG A 511 -5.58 -13.13 -16.36
CA ARG A 511 -6.48 -12.02 -16.63
C ARG A 511 -7.36 -12.46 -17.81
N GLU A 512 -8.64 -12.68 -17.56
CA GLU A 512 -9.61 -12.89 -18.64
C GLU A 512 -9.60 -11.62 -19.51
N GLU A 513 -9.22 -11.78 -20.78
CA GLU A 513 -9.35 -10.72 -21.77
C GLU A 513 -10.81 -10.70 -22.23
N ASP A 514 -11.47 -9.55 -22.06
CA ASP A 514 -12.79 -9.27 -22.61
C ASP A 514 -12.73 -9.32 -24.15
N GLN A 515 -12.97 -10.50 -24.73
CA GLN A 515 -13.34 -10.61 -26.14
C GLN A 515 -14.78 -10.16 -26.33
N ARG A 516 -14.99 -8.83 -26.33
CA ARG A 516 -16.02 -8.20 -27.13
C ARG A 516 -15.36 -7.61 -28.37
N ASN A 517 -15.56 -8.27 -29.51
CA ASN A 517 -15.77 -7.70 -30.85
C ASN A 517 -15.45 -8.75 -31.92
N GLU A 518 -16.47 -9.51 -32.32
CA GLU A 518 -16.78 -9.89 -33.71
C GLU A 518 -18.24 -10.38 -33.78
#